data_AF-A0A0Q9KDQ7-F1
#
_entry.id   AF-A0A0Q9KDQ7-F1
#
_cell.length_a   1.000
_cell.length_b   1.000
_cell.length_c   1.000
_cell.angle_alpha   90.00
_cell.angle_beta   90.00
_cell.angle_gamma   90.00
#
_symmetry.space_group_name_H-M   'P 1'
#
loop_
_entity.id
_entity.type
_entity.pdbx_description
1 polymer ?
#
loop_
_entity_poly.entity_id
_entity_poly.type
_entity_poly.pdbx_seq_one_letter_code
_entity_poly.pdbx_strand_id
1 'polypeptide(L)'
;MRVVPAASLALVAAALLTGCGSDGDQPDPGSTQTVTPADVTGQAERLIGPKMPEGSTLHCPEALAAQVDATTTCTWSIPDGSSIGMTVTVTQIVEDTASLNFTNDDSVTPSPTS
;
A
#
# COMPACT_ATOMS: atom_id res chain seq x y z
N MET A 1 -14.15 42.79 -48.09
CA MET A 1 -15.16 43.57 -47.35
C MET A 1 -16.45 42.79 -47.23
N ARG A 2 -16.71 42.20 -46.06
CA ARG A 2 -18.05 41.97 -45.54
C ARG A 2 -17.95 42.17 -44.03
N VAL A 3 -18.44 43.32 -43.62
CA VAL A 3 -18.60 43.76 -42.23
C VAL A 3 -20.03 43.42 -41.86
N VAL A 4 -20.28 42.91 -40.64
CA VAL A 4 -21.49 43.13 -39.83
C VAL A 4 -21.30 42.45 -38.46
N PRO A 5 -21.90 43.02 -37.39
CA PRO A 5 -21.23 43.22 -36.10
C PRO A 5 -21.95 42.53 -34.92
N ALA A 6 -21.35 42.71 -33.74
CA ALA A 6 -21.96 42.87 -32.42
C ALA A 6 -23.29 42.15 -32.12
N ALA A 7 -23.23 41.14 -31.25
CA ALA A 7 -24.22 40.98 -30.20
C ALA A 7 -23.64 40.14 -29.06
N SER A 8 -23.62 40.77 -27.89
CA SER A 8 -23.19 40.31 -26.59
C SER A 8 -23.80 38.98 -26.18
N LEU A 9 -23.04 38.10 -25.53
CA LEU A 9 -23.55 37.29 -24.42
C LEU A 9 -22.40 36.99 -23.45
N ALA A 10 -22.65 37.31 -22.19
CA ALA A 10 -21.75 37.18 -21.06
C ALA A 10 -21.37 35.72 -20.78
N LEU A 11 -20.21 35.50 -20.15
CA LEU A 11 -20.07 34.70 -18.93
C LEU A 11 -18.61 34.74 -18.46
N VAL A 12 -18.40 35.38 -17.32
CA VAL A 12 -17.14 35.34 -16.56
C VAL A 12 -16.99 33.91 -16.04
N ALA A 13 -16.01 33.19 -16.58
CA ALA A 13 -15.51 31.96 -15.97
C ALA A 13 -14.02 32.16 -15.70
N ALA A 14 -13.71 32.73 -14.53
CA ALA A 14 -12.38 32.66 -13.97
C ALA A 14 -12.11 31.20 -13.60
N ALA A 15 -11.45 30.46 -14.49
CA ALA A 15 -10.85 29.19 -14.17
C ALA A 15 -9.62 29.47 -13.29
N LEU A 16 -9.83 29.56 -11.98
CA LEU A 16 -8.78 29.28 -11.03
C LEU A 16 -8.32 27.85 -11.33
N LEU A 17 -7.11 27.70 -11.86
CA LEU A 17 -6.39 26.42 -11.80
C LEU A 17 -6.12 26.15 -10.33
N THR A 18 -7.12 25.64 -9.61
CA THR A 18 -6.92 24.79 -8.45
C THR A 18 -6.09 23.62 -8.95
N GLY A 19 -4.77 23.74 -8.78
CA GLY A 19 -3.88 22.61 -8.84
C GLY A 19 -4.42 21.57 -7.87
N CYS A 20 -4.77 20.39 -8.39
CA CYS A 20 -4.91 19.22 -7.54
C CYS A 20 -3.54 19.00 -6.89
N GLY A 21 -3.42 19.39 -5.63
CA GLY A 21 -2.38 18.89 -4.76
C GLY A 21 -2.46 17.38 -4.77
N SER A 22 -1.40 16.75 -5.24
CA SER A 22 -0.96 15.49 -4.67
C SER A 22 0.33 15.84 -3.96
N ASP A 23 0.11 16.27 -2.72
CA ASP A 23 0.99 16.10 -1.57
C ASP A 23 2.46 15.90 -1.92
N GLY A 24 3.20 17.00 -1.95
CA GLY A 24 4.62 16.92 -1.69
C GLY A 24 4.76 16.45 -0.25
N ASP A 25 5.03 15.15 -0.09
CA ASP A 25 5.62 14.58 1.11
C ASP A 25 6.97 15.28 1.31
N GLN A 26 6.93 16.41 2.00
CA GLN A 26 8.11 17.07 2.52
C GLN A 26 8.50 16.22 3.73
N PRO A 27 9.63 15.51 3.71
CA PRO A 27 10.05 14.73 4.87
C PRO A 27 10.24 15.69 6.05
N ASP A 28 9.33 15.61 7.03
CA ASP A 28 9.47 16.28 8.30
C ASP A 28 10.80 15.86 8.94
N PRO A 29 11.69 16.80 9.33
CA PRO A 29 12.91 16.48 10.07
C PRO A 29 12.52 16.06 11.50
N GLY A 30 12.06 14.82 11.62
CA GLY A 30 11.48 14.23 12.83
C GLY A 30 10.63 12.98 12.58
N SER A 31 10.32 12.63 11.32
CA SER A 31 9.56 11.43 10.99
C SER A 31 10.36 10.18 11.31
N THR A 32 9.94 9.42 12.33
CA THR A 32 10.29 8.01 12.44
C THR A 32 9.83 7.32 11.15
N GLN A 33 10.76 7.01 10.24
CA GLN A 33 10.40 6.25 9.04
C GLN A 33 9.69 4.96 9.49
N THR A 34 8.55 4.70 8.89
CA THR A 34 7.76 3.49 9.13
C THR A 34 7.38 2.91 7.77
N VAL A 35 7.41 1.59 7.67
CA VAL A 35 6.90 0.87 6.51
C VAL A 35 5.40 0.70 6.74
N THR A 36 4.60 1.26 5.85
CA THR A 36 3.15 1.23 6.03
C THR A 36 2.60 -0.20 5.82
N PRO A 37 1.48 -0.56 6.46
CA PRO A 37 0.86 -1.86 6.24
C PRO A 37 0.49 -2.10 4.77
N ALA A 38 0.17 -1.04 4.02
CA ALA A 38 -0.14 -1.10 2.60
C ALA A 38 1.08 -1.48 1.76
N ASP A 39 2.26 -0.93 2.06
CA ASP A 39 3.51 -1.29 1.37
C ASP A 39 3.90 -2.73 1.63
N VAL A 40 3.75 -3.20 2.87
CA VAL A 40 3.99 -4.59 3.24
C VAL A 40 3.06 -5.52 2.48
N THR A 41 1.76 -5.22 2.49
CA THR A 41 0.73 -6.00 1.81
C THR A 41 1.01 -6.06 0.31
N GLY A 42 1.23 -4.91 -0.32
CA GLY A 42 1.48 -4.84 -1.76
C GLY A 42 2.74 -5.60 -2.18
N GLN A 43 3.83 -5.53 -1.40
CA GLN A 43 5.04 -6.29 -1.70
C GLN A 43 4.85 -7.79 -1.51
N ALA A 44 4.22 -8.21 -0.40
CA ALA A 44 3.92 -9.60 -0.14
C ALA A 44 2.99 -10.20 -1.20
N GLU A 45 1.93 -9.50 -1.59
CA GLU A 45 1.02 -9.94 -2.65
C GLU A 45 1.75 -10.12 -3.99
N ARG A 46 2.68 -9.22 -4.34
CA ARG A 46 3.46 -9.39 -5.57
C ARG A 46 4.43 -10.57 -5.54
N LEU A 47 5.08 -10.81 -4.41
CA LEU A 47 6.16 -11.82 -4.30
C LEU A 47 5.64 -13.21 -3.95
N ILE A 48 4.60 -13.29 -3.11
CA ILE A 48 4.05 -14.52 -2.54
C ILE A 48 2.68 -14.83 -3.10
N GLY A 49 1.84 -13.83 -3.38
CA GLY A 49 0.48 -14.02 -3.91
C GLY A 49 0.37 -15.01 -5.08
N PRO A 50 1.26 -14.99 -6.10
CA PRO A 50 1.24 -15.97 -7.20
C PRO A 50 1.48 -17.43 -6.78
N LYS A 51 1.98 -17.67 -5.57
CA LYS A 51 2.20 -19.01 -5.00
C LYS A 51 1.04 -19.45 -4.10
N MET A 52 0.11 -18.56 -3.80
CA MET A 52 -1.06 -18.84 -2.97
C MET A 52 -2.21 -19.40 -3.83
N PRO A 53 -3.14 -20.15 -3.23
CA PRO A 53 -4.37 -20.55 -3.90
C PRO A 53 -5.13 -19.35 -4.49
N GLU A 54 -5.81 -19.57 -5.61
CA GLU A 54 -6.66 -18.54 -6.22
C GLU A 54 -7.75 -18.10 -5.23
N GLY A 55 -7.94 -16.79 -5.09
CA GLY A 55 -8.90 -16.21 -4.15
C GLY A 55 -8.38 -16.05 -2.72
N SER A 56 -7.12 -16.41 -2.44
CA SER A 56 -6.48 -16.07 -1.17
C SER A 56 -6.36 -14.57 -0.97
N THR A 57 -6.55 -14.11 0.26
CA THR A 57 -6.43 -12.70 0.65
C THR A 57 -5.39 -12.54 1.74
N LEU A 58 -4.66 -11.43 1.74
CA LEU A 58 -3.64 -11.12 2.73
C LEU A 58 -4.11 -10.01 3.67
N HIS A 59 -3.89 -10.18 4.97
CA HIS A 59 -4.12 -9.16 5.98
C HIS A 59 -2.84 -8.89 6.78
N CYS A 60 -2.31 -7.68 6.69
CA CYS A 60 -1.19 -7.18 7.50
C CYS A 60 -1.69 -5.99 8.34
N PRO A 61 -1.98 -6.16 9.64
CA PRO A 61 -2.61 -5.10 10.45
C PRO A 61 -1.62 -4.03 10.95
N GLU A 62 -0.35 -4.39 11.14
CA GLU A 62 0.62 -3.50 11.79
C GLU A 62 1.60 -2.89 10.79
N ALA A 63 1.99 -1.65 11.06
CA ALA A 63 3.11 -1.00 10.39
C ALA A 63 4.42 -1.56 10.95
N LEU A 64 5.48 -1.64 10.14
CA LEU A 64 6.80 -1.90 10.69
C LEU A 64 7.51 -0.58 10.98
N ALA A 65 8.21 -0.51 12.10
CA ALA A 65 9.24 0.51 12.26
C ALA A 65 10.29 0.33 11.14
N ALA A 66 10.79 1.41 10.55
CA ALA A 66 11.98 1.33 9.71
C ALA A 66 13.20 1.17 10.63
N GLN A 67 13.32 -0.03 11.18
CA GLN A 67 14.44 -0.50 11.96
C GLN A 67 14.76 -1.92 11.51
N VAL A 68 16.05 -2.24 11.33
CA VAL A 68 16.49 -3.61 11.07
C VAL A 68 16.04 -4.53 12.20
N ASP A 69 15.60 -5.73 11.86
CA ASP A 69 14.96 -6.72 12.75
C ASP A 69 13.56 -6.35 13.27
N ALA A 70 12.98 -5.23 12.84
CA ALA A 70 11.55 -5.00 13.07
C ALA A 70 10.74 -6.07 12.36
N THR A 71 9.71 -6.58 13.04
CA THR A 71 8.84 -7.64 12.51
C THR A 71 7.37 -7.29 12.62
N THR A 72 6.57 -7.79 11.69
CA THR A 72 5.11 -7.87 11.84
C THR A 72 4.62 -9.24 11.36
N THR A 73 3.43 -9.61 11.81
CA THR A 73 2.74 -10.81 11.35
C THR A 73 1.57 -10.42 10.45
N CYS A 74 1.53 -11.04 9.28
CA CYS A 74 0.38 -11.01 8.39
C CYS A 74 -0.28 -12.38 8.34
N THR A 75 -1.51 -12.44 7.84
CA THR A 75 -2.25 -13.68 7.67
C THR A 75 -2.79 -13.79 6.26
N TRP A 76 -2.46 -14.88 5.58
CA TRP A 76 -3.14 -15.30 4.37
C TRP A 76 -4.40 -16.08 4.73
N SER A 77 -5.56 -15.62 4.29
CA SER A 77 -6.81 -16.37 4.35
C SER A 77 -7.02 -17.12 3.04
N ILE A 78 -7.31 -18.42 3.14
CA ILE A 78 -7.51 -19.31 2.00
C ILE A 78 -9.03 -19.54 1.82
N PRO A 79 -9.55 -19.68 0.59
CA PRO A 79 -10.98 -19.84 0.36
C PRO A 79 -11.64 -21.06 1.02
N ASP A 80 -10.87 -22.11 1.35
CA ASP A 80 -11.38 -23.26 2.11
C ASP A 80 -11.63 -22.95 3.60
N GLY A 81 -11.31 -21.72 4.02
CA GLY A 81 -11.44 -21.18 5.37
C GLY A 81 -10.19 -21.34 6.23
N SER A 82 -9.18 -22.05 5.72
CA SER A 82 -7.89 -22.18 6.38
C SER A 82 -7.08 -20.89 6.30
N SER A 83 -6.02 -20.78 7.10
CA SER A 83 -5.13 -19.63 7.09
C SER A 83 -3.66 -20.01 7.25
N ILE A 84 -2.78 -19.16 6.74
CA ILE A 84 -1.32 -19.30 6.83
C ILE A 84 -0.77 -18.00 7.41
N GLY A 85 -0.08 -18.06 8.54
CA GLY A 85 0.62 -16.90 9.07
C GLY A 85 1.88 -16.59 8.25
N MET A 86 2.26 -15.32 8.21
CA MET A 86 3.44 -14.86 7.51
C MET A 86 4.17 -13.83 8.37
N THR A 87 5.42 -14.11 8.69
CA THR A 87 6.31 -13.16 9.37
C THR A 87 7.02 -12.31 8.34
N VAL A 88 6.92 -10.99 8.49
CA VAL A 88 7.68 -10.02 7.71
C VAL A 88 8.76 -9.41 8.58
N THR A 89 9.98 -9.33 8.07
CA THR A 89 11.15 -8.80 8.79
C THR A 89 11.88 -7.76 7.97
N VAL A 90 12.20 -6.61 8.57
CA VAL A 90 13.12 -5.64 7.95
C VAL A 90 14.54 -6.19 8.05
N THR A 91 15.17 -6.46 6.92
CA THR A 91 16.53 -7.01 6.86
C THR A 91 17.60 -5.95 6.66
N GLN A 92 17.23 -4.83 6.02
CA GLN A 92 18.15 -3.76 5.71
C GLN A 92 17.38 -2.46 5.53
N ILE A 93 18.05 -1.34 5.82
CA ILE A 93 17.57 0.00 5.47
C ILE A 93 18.72 0.67 4.73
N VAL A 94 18.44 1.15 3.52
CA VAL A 94 19.39 1.89 2.69
C VAL A 94 18.75 3.21 2.34
N GLU A 95 19.38 4.30 2.79
CA GLU A 95 18.82 5.65 2.72
C GLU A 95 17.42 5.68 3.37
N ASP A 96 16.37 5.72 2.57
CA ASP A 96 14.97 5.75 3.02
C ASP A 96 14.17 4.51 2.58
N THR A 97 14.86 3.47 2.07
CA THR A 97 14.22 2.23 1.57
C THR A 97 14.51 1.05 2.49
N ALA A 98 13.46 0.40 2.98
CA ALA A 98 13.55 -0.82 3.78
C ALA A 98 13.46 -2.08 2.90
N SER A 99 14.43 -2.97 3.02
CA SER A 99 14.40 -4.31 2.43
C SER A 99 13.65 -5.27 3.36
N LEU A 100 12.60 -5.92 2.84
CA LEU A 100 11.75 -6.82 3.60
C LEU A 100 12.01 -8.28 3.22
N ASN A 101 12.10 -9.14 4.24
CA ASN A 101 12.02 -10.59 4.10
C ASN A 101 10.62 -11.06 4.49
N PHE A 102 10.06 -12.00 3.72
CA PHE A 102 8.73 -12.54 3.95
C PHE A 102 8.83 -14.06 4.11
N THR A 103 8.36 -14.57 5.24
CA THR A 103 8.41 -16.00 5.58
C THR A 103 7.03 -16.47 5.97
N ASN A 104 6.44 -17.38 5.18
CA ASN A 104 5.20 -18.06 5.56
C ASN A 104 5.48 -19.12 6.61
N ASP A 105 4.51 -19.37 7.48
CA ASP A 105 4.54 -20.48 8.41
C ASP A 105 4.54 -21.82 7.64
N ASP A 106 5.27 -22.80 8.18
CA ASP A 106 5.29 -24.17 7.64
C ASP A 106 3.96 -24.91 7.85
N SER A 107 3.08 -24.36 8.69
CA SER A 107 1.81 -24.96 9.08
C SER A 107 0.62 -24.15 8.60
N VAL A 108 -0.38 -24.85 8.08
CA VAL A 108 -1.69 -24.27 7.77
C VAL A 108 -2.58 -24.43 8.99
N THR A 109 -3.20 -23.33 9.42
CA THR A 109 -4.25 -23.38 10.44
C THR A 109 -5.58 -23.72 9.75
N PRO A 110 -6.20 -24.88 10.04
CA PRO A 110 -7.43 -25.29 9.39
C PRO A 110 -8.63 -24.47 9.85
N SER A 111 -9.67 -24.41 9.02
CA SER A 111 -10.99 -23.89 9.39
C SER A 111 -11.52 -24.60 10.63
N PRO A 112 -12.13 -23.90 11.61
CA PRO A 112 -12.78 -24.57 12.73
C PRO A 112 -13.97 -25.40 12.22
N THR A 113 -13.91 -26.72 12.41
CA THR A 113 -15.04 -27.61 12.13
C THR A 113 -16.10 -27.38 13.20
N SER A 114 -17.24 -26.80 12.81
CA SER A 114 -18.39 -26.61 13.70
C SER A 114 -19.37 -27.77 13.68
#